data_AF-A0A9X2F533-F1
#
_entry.id   AF-A0A9X2F533-F1
#
_cell.length_a   1.000
_cell.length_b   1.000
_cell.length_c   1.000
_cell.angle_alpha   90.00
_cell.angle_beta   90.00
_cell.angle_gamma   90.00
#
_symmetry.space_group_name_H-M   'P 1'
#
loop_
_entity.id
_entity.type
_entity.pdbx_description
1 polymer ?
#
loop_
_entity_poly.entity_id
_entity_poly.type
_entity_poly.pdbx_seq_one_letter_code
_entity_poly.pdbx_strand_id
1 'polypeptide(L)'
;MNPDLKPKSSPTRQLVSDIVELGELQLELLKADASDAAKNMLASLAIAVFAACLILAAAPVLLTAVAHWLTQQTELSMAASLASVSAVTAAIAGVLGASAYHLAKRGAKSLERSRGELQRNLAWLKSSLTSDDAGHPPRSAK
;
A
#
# COMPACT_ATOMS: atom_id res chain seq x y z
N MET A 1 25.41 14.41 -64.27
CA MET A 1 24.89 15.38 -63.27
C MET A 1 24.01 14.57 -62.33
N ASN A 2 24.52 14.20 -61.15
CA ASN A 2 23.81 13.36 -60.17
C ASN A 2 23.40 14.22 -58.97
N PRO A 3 22.11 14.49 -58.77
CA PRO A 3 21.60 15.01 -57.52
C PRO A 3 20.64 14.00 -56.90
N ASP A 4 21.16 12.99 -56.21
CA ASP A 4 20.34 12.18 -55.31
C ASP A 4 21.13 11.87 -54.04
N LEU A 5 21.10 12.84 -53.12
CA LEU A 5 21.51 12.66 -51.73
C LEU A 5 20.34 13.12 -50.86
N LYS A 6 19.30 12.28 -50.77
CA LYS A 6 18.36 12.36 -49.66
C LYS A 6 19.14 12.11 -48.36
N PRO A 7 19.05 13.01 -47.36
CA PRO A 7 19.78 12.83 -46.11
C PRO A 7 19.27 11.57 -45.39
N LYS A 8 20.17 10.62 -45.16
CA LYS A 8 19.93 9.38 -44.42
C LYS A 8 19.71 9.76 -42.95
N SER A 9 18.46 9.79 -42.49
CA SER A 9 18.16 10.01 -41.07
C SER A 9 18.82 8.94 -40.22
N SER A 10 19.61 9.33 -39.23
CA SER A 10 20.43 8.41 -38.44
C SER A 10 19.56 7.40 -37.67
N PRO A 11 19.89 6.10 -37.68
CA PRO A 11 19.13 5.04 -36.98
C PRO A 11 18.83 5.34 -35.51
N THR A 12 19.75 6.08 -34.87
CA THR A 12 19.64 6.54 -33.49
C THR A 12 18.43 7.44 -33.23
N ARG A 13 18.01 8.26 -34.21
CA ARG A 13 16.87 9.17 -34.06
C ARG A 13 15.53 8.43 -34.10
N GLN A 14 15.44 7.35 -34.87
CA GLN A 14 14.25 6.48 -34.90
C GLN A 14 14.12 5.71 -33.59
N LEU A 15 15.21 5.11 -33.09
CA LEU A 15 15.23 4.42 -31.79
C LEU A 15 14.79 5.31 -30.62
N VAL A 16 15.24 6.57 -30.57
CA VAL A 16 14.82 7.52 -29.53
C VAL A 16 13.34 7.85 -29.63
N SER A 17 12.82 8.01 -30.86
CA SER A 17 11.39 8.25 -31.10
C SER A 17 10.54 7.09 -30.59
N ASP A 18 10.91 5.85 -30.93
CA ASP A 18 10.17 4.65 -30.55
C ASP A 18 10.17 4.46 -29.01
N ILE A 19 11.29 4.76 -28.34
CA ILE A 19 11.40 4.69 -26.87
C ILE A 19 10.50 5.73 -26.19
N VAL A 20 10.43 6.95 -26.74
CA VAL A 20 9.56 8.01 -26.22
C VAL A 20 8.09 7.63 -26.40
N GLU A 21 7.72 7.12 -27.58
CA GLU A 21 6.36 6.67 -27.88
C GLU A 21 5.94 5.50 -26.97
N LEU A 22 6.82 4.51 -26.76
CA LEU A 22 6.61 3.45 -25.79
C LEU A 22 6.45 3.98 -24.35
N GLY A 23 7.22 5.01 -23.97
CA GLY A 23 7.13 5.64 -22.66
C GLY A 23 5.81 6.37 -22.42
N GLU A 24 5.29 7.06 -23.44
CA GLU A 24 3.99 7.75 -23.38
C GLU A 24 2.84 6.75 -23.21
N LEU A 25 2.87 5.65 -23.97
CA LEU A 25 1.88 4.58 -23.87
C LEU A 25 1.91 3.90 -22.49
N GLN A 26 3.09 3.62 -21.94
CA GLN A 26 3.22 3.04 -20.59
C GLN A 26 2.75 3.99 -19.49
N LEU A 27 2.94 5.30 -19.65
CA LEU A 27 2.39 6.31 -18.73
C LEU A 27 0.87 6.38 -18.80
N GLU A 28 0.28 6.26 -19.99
CA GLU A 28 -1.17 6.25 -20.16
C GLU A 28 -1.79 5.00 -19.52
N LEU A 29 -1.18 3.83 -19.73
CA LEU A 29 -1.59 2.59 -19.09
C LEU A 29 -1.46 2.67 -17.56
N LEU A 30 -0.32 3.17 -17.05
CA LEU A 30 -0.10 3.34 -15.61
C LEU A 30 -1.14 4.28 -14.98
N LYS A 31 -1.54 5.35 -15.67
CA LYS A 31 -2.59 6.27 -15.21
C LYS A 31 -3.96 5.59 -15.16
N ALA A 32 -4.31 4.82 -16.19
CA ALA A 32 -5.56 4.07 -16.23
C ALA A 32 -5.62 3.05 -15.09
N ASP A 33 -4.56 2.25 -14.93
CA ASP A 33 -4.43 1.26 -13.86
C ASP A 33 -4.47 1.90 -12.47
N ALA A 34 -3.79 3.04 -12.28
CA ALA A 34 -3.83 3.78 -11.02
C ALA A 34 -5.22 4.32 -10.71
N SER A 35 -5.96 4.79 -11.72
CA SER A 35 -7.34 5.28 -11.56
C SER A 35 -8.27 4.15 -11.13
N ASP A 36 -8.19 2.99 -11.79
CA ASP A 36 -9.04 1.86 -11.47
C ASP A 36 -8.66 1.22 -10.13
N ALA A 37 -7.37 1.14 -9.81
CA ALA A 37 -6.90 0.75 -8.48
C ALA A 37 -7.42 1.71 -7.40
N ALA A 38 -7.38 3.02 -7.63
CA ALA A 38 -7.88 4.01 -6.68
C ALA A 38 -9.40 3.89 -6.44
N LYS A 39 -10.20 3.71 -7.50
CA LYS A 39 -11.65 3.49 -7.38
C LYS A 39 -11.97 2.24 -6.57
N ASN A 40 -11.30 1.12 -6.88
CA ASN A 40 -11.48 -0.14 -6.17
C ASN A 40 -11.02 -0.04 -4.71
N MET A 41 -9.93 0.68 -4.45
CA MET A 41 -9.45 0.93 -3.10
C MET A 41 -10.42 1.78 -2.29
N LEU A 42 -11.05 2.80 -2.89
CA LEU A 42 -12.06 3.63 -2.22
C LEU A 42 -13.32 2.82 -1.87
N ALA A 43 -13.81 2.00 -2.80
CA ALA A 43 -14.95 1.11 -2.53
C ALA A 43 -14.63 0.10 -1.41
N SER A 44 -13.45 -0.51 -1.45
CA SER A 44 -12.98 -1.44 -0.42
C SER A 44 -12.84 -0.74 0.94
N LEU A 45 -12.31 0.48 0.96
CA LEU A 45 -12.18 1.29 2.17
C LEU A 45 -13.54 1.66 2.74
N ALA A 46 -14.50 2.06 1.90
CA ALA A 46 -15.86 2.39 2.33
C ALA A 46 -16.56 1.17 2.99
N ILE A 47 -16.46 -0.01 2.36
CA ILE A 47 -16.99 -1.26 2.91
C ILE A 47 -16.30 -1.60 4.24
N ALA A 48 -14.97 -1.48 4.31
CA ALA A 48 -14.20 -1.75 5.53
C ALA A 48 -14.60 -0.81 6.68
N VAL A 49 -14.75 0.48 6.41
CA VAL A 49 -15.21 1.48 7.39
C VAL A 49 -16.63 1.16 7.87
N PHE A 50 -17.54 0.87 6.95
CA PHE A 50 -18.91 0.51 7.30
C PHE A 50 -18.98 -0.75 8.17
N ALA A 51 -18.22 -1.79 7.80
CA ALA A 51 -18.11 -3.02 8.61
C ALA A 51 -17.52 -2.73 10.00
N ALA A 52 -16.48 -1.89 10.10
CA ALA A 52 -15.91 -1.50 11.37
C ALA A 52 -16.93 -0.76 12.26
N CYS A 53 -17.71 0.15 11.70
CA CYS A 53 -18.78 0.84 12.42
C CYS A 53 -19.84 -0.14 12.97
N LEU A 54 -20.27 -1.11 12.14
CA LEU A 54 -21.23 -2.13 12.58
C LEU A 54 -20.67 -3.01 13.70
N ILE A 55 -19.41 -3.44 13.60
CA ILE A 55 -18.75 -4.24 14.64
C ILE A 55 -18.65 -3.44 15.94
N LEU A 56 -18.24 -2.17 15.88
CA LEU A 56 -18.16 -1.31 17.05
C LEU A 56 -19.52 -1.09 17.72
N ALA A 57 -20.59 -0.98 16.94
CA ALA A 57 -21.95 -0.86 17.46
C ALA A 57 -22.47 -2.17 18.08
N ALA A 58 -22.17 -3.31 17.46
CA ALA A 58 -22.63 -4.63 17.92
C ALA A 58 -21.84 -5.15 19.12
N ALA A 59 -20.55 -4.80 19.24
CA ALA A 59 -19.66 -5.26 20.29
C ALA A 59 -20.22 -5.05 21.72
N PRO A 60 -20.65 -3.85 22.16
CA PRO A 60 -21.17 -3.66 23.50
C PRO A 60 -22.44 -4.46 23.77
N VAL A 61 -23.31 -4.62 22.76
CA VAL A 61 -24.54 -5.43 22.87
C VAL A 61 -24.18 -6.90 23.10
N LEU A 62 -23.26 -7.44 22.29
CA LEU A 62 -22.80 -8.83 22.43
C LEU A 62 -22.09 -9.06 23.76
N LEU A 63 -21.19 -8.17 24.19
CA LEU A 63 -20.49 -8.29 25.46
C LEU A 63 -21.45 -8.26 26.65
N THR A 64 -22.47 -7.39 26.60
CA THR A 64 -23.51 -7.34 27.62
C THR A 64 -24.36 -8.61 27.63
N ALA A 65 -24.72 -9.14 26.46
CA ALA A 65 -25.45 -10.41 26.35
C ALA A 65 -24.65 -11.58 26.93
N VAL A 66 -23.34 -11.64 26.66
CA VAL A 66 -22.44 -12.66 27.23
C VAL A 66 -22.33 -12.52 28.73
N ALA A 67 -22.19 -11.30 29.26
CA ALA A 67 -22.14 -11.07 30.70
C ALA A 67 -23.47 -11.45 31.38
N HIS A 68 -24.61 -11.15 30.76
CA HIS A 68 -25.91 -11.56 31.26
C HIS A 68 -26.04 -13.09 31.25
N TRP A 69 -25.63 -13.76 30.16
CA TRP A 69 -25.62 -15.22 30.08
C TRP A 69 -24.72 -15.84 31.15
N LEU A 70 -23.52 -15.31 31.39
CA LEU A 70 -22.61 -15.77 32.43
C LEU A 70 -23.24 -15.64 33.83
N THR A 71 -23.96 -14.55 34.09
CA THR A 71 -24.69 -14.33 35.34
C THR A 71 -25.81 -15.36 35.55
N GLN A 72 -26.42 -15.88 34.48
CA GLN A 72 -27.47 -16.92 34.59
C GLN A 72 -26.88 -18.32 34.82
N GLN A 73 -25.68 -18.57 34.30
CA GLN A 73 -25.04 -19.89 34.38
C GLN A 73 -24.14 -20.06 35.62
N THR A 74 -23.91 -18.99 36.39
CA THR A 74 -23.03 -18.98 37.55
C THR A 74 -23.70 -18.23 38.70
N GLU A 75 -23.18 -18.35 39.93
CA GLU A 75 -23.65 -17.55 41.07
C GLU A 75 -22.98 -16.15 41.13
N LEU A 76 -22.36 -15.70 40.03
CA LEU A 76 -21.73 -14.40 39.97
C LEU A 76 -22.78 -13.28 39.96
N SER A 77 -22.46 -12.17 40.62
CA SER A 77 -23.23 -10.94 40.46
C SER A 77 -23.07 -10.38 39.04
N MET A 78 -24.06 -9.63 38.56
CA MET A 78 -23.98 -8.96 37.24
C MET A 78 -22.71 -8.12 37.09
N ALA A 79 -22.28 -7.43 38.16
CA ALA A 79 -21.06 -6.64 38.18
C ALA A 79 -19.81 -7.52 37.98
N ALA A 80 -19.73 -8.66 38.67
CA ALA A 80 -18.61 -9.59 38.52
C ALA A 80 -18.55 -10.22 37.12
N SER A 81 -19.71 -10.54 36.52
CA SER A 81 -19.80 -11.06 35.16
C SER A 81 -19.33 -10.04 34.12
N LEU A 82 -19.81 -8.79 34.21
CA LEU A 82 -19.38 -7.71 33.32
C LEU A 82 -17.87 -7.43 33.42
N ALA A 83 -17.34 -7.40 34.65
CA ALA A 83 -15.91 -7.20 34.87
C ALA A 83 -15.08 -8.33 34.26
N SER A 84 -15.50 -9.58 34.44
CA SER A 84 -14.80 -10.76 33.91
C SER A 84 -14.79 -10.77 32.38
N VAL A 85 -15.96 -10.55 31.75
CA VAL A 85 -16.08 -10.49 30.28
C VAL A 85 -15.25 -9.33 29.71
N SER A 86 -15.29 -8.17 30.37
CA SER A 86 -14.51 -7.00 29.96
C SER A 86 -13.01 -7.24 30.06
N ALA A 87 -12.54 -7.88 31.14
CA ALA A 87 -11.13 -8.18 31.35
C ALA A 87 -10.60 -9.16 30.28
N VAL A 88 -11.34 -10.23 30.00
CA VAL A 88 -10.96 -11.21 28.96
C VAL A 88 -10.95 -10.55 27.58
N THR A 89 -11.98 -9.77 27.26
CA THR A 89 -12.07 -9.08 25.97
C THR A 89 -10.93 -8.06 25.80
N ALA A 90 -10.62 -7.29 26.84
CA ALA A 90 -9.52 -6.34 26.84
C ALA A 90 -8.16 -7.02 26.66
N ALA A 91 -7.93 -8.18 27.29
CA ALA A 91 -6.71 -8.95 27.10
C ALA A 91 -6.56 -9.42 25.64
N ILE A 92 -7.62 -9.98 25.05
CA ILE A 92 -7.62 -10.41 23.64
C ILE A 92 -7.38 -9.22 22.71
N ALA A 93 -8.08 -8.10 22.92
CA ALA A 93 -7.92 -6.89 22.14
C ALA A 93 -6.50 -6.32 22.24
N GLY A 94 -5.89 -6.37 23.43
CA GLY A 94 -4.51 -5.96 23.64
C GLY A 94 -3.51 -6.79 22.84
N VAL A 95 -3.65 -8.12 22.83
CA VAL A 95 -2.78 -9.04 22.06
C VAL A 95 -2.92 -8.79 20.56
N LEU A 96 -4.15 -8.67 20.07
CA LEU A 96 -4.42 -8.40 18.65
C LEU A 96 -3.90 -7.01 18.24
N GLY A 97 -4.12 -5.99 19.09
CA GLY A 97 -3.63 -4.63 18.86
C GLY A 97 -2.10 -4.56 18.80
N ALA A 98 -1.41 -5.23 19.73
CA ALA A 98 0.05 -5.33 19.72
C ALA A 98 0.55 -6.03 18.45
N SER A 99 -0.08 -7.13 18.05
CA SER A 99 0.27 -7.89 16.84
C SER A 99 0.09 -7.04 15.57
N ALA A 100 -1.03 -6.33 15.46
CA ALA A 100 -1.31 -5.43 14.35
C ALA A 100 -0.30 -4.28 14.28
N TYR A 101 0.05 -3.68 15.44
CA TYR A 101 1.07 -2.63 15.52
C TYR A 101 2.44 -3.13 15.04
N HIS A 102 2.86 -4.32 15.48
CA HIS A 102 4.14 -4.90 15.03
C HIS A 102 4.16 -5.19 13.53
N LEU A 103 3.05 -5.67 12.97
CA LEU A 103 2.94 -5.94 11.53
C LEU A 103 2.97 -4.63 10.72
N ALA A 104 2.21 -3.61 11.15
CA ALA A 104 2.20 -2.29 10.52
C ALA A 104 3.59 -1.64 10.56
N LYS A 105 4.30 -1.71 11.69
CA LYS A 105 5.66 -1.18 11.84
C LYS A 105 6.65 -1.85 10.90
N ARG A 106 6.54 -3.16 10.68
CA ARG A 106 7.36 -3.89 9.70
C ARG A 106 7.09 -3.43 8.28
N GLY A 107 5.82 -3.27 7.91
CA GLY A 107 5.42 -2.75 6.60
C GLY A 107 5.93 -1.33 6.33
N ALA A 108 5.81 -0.45 7.33
CA ALA A 108 6.31 0.93 7.23
C ALA A 108 7.83 0.99 6.99
N LYS A 109 8.61 0.16 7.69
CA LYS A 109 10.07 0.06 7.48
C LYS A 109 10.42 -0.41 6.06
N SER A 110 9.66 -1.36 5.52
CA SER A 110 9.84 -1.81 4.14
C SER A 110 9.56 -0.68 3.15
N LEU A 111 8.49 0.09 3.38
CA LEU A 111 8.11 1.21 2.52
C LEU A 111 9.15 2.34 2.55
N GLU A 112 9.74 2.62 3.71
CA GLU A 112 10.81 3.60 3.86
C GLU A 112 12.05 3.21 3.04
N ARG A 113 12.44 1.92 3.06
CA ARG A 113 13.50 1.40 2.20
C ARG A 113 13.17 1.57 0.71
N SER A 114 11.96 1.17 0.29
CA SER A 114 11.54 1.30 -1.10
C SER A 114 11.50 2.76 -1.59
N ARG A 115 11.08 3.70 -0.73
CA ARG A 115 11.10 5.15 -1.05
C ARG A 115 12.53 5.66 -1.23
N GLY A 116 13.46 5.24 -0.37
CA GLY A 116 14.88 5.60 -0.49
C GLY A 116 15.51 5.05 -1.78
N GLU A 117 15.18 3.80 -2.16
CA GLU A 117 15.63 3.20 -3.42
C GLU A 117 15.04 3.94 -4.64
N LEU A 118 13.75 4.28 -4.61
CA LEU A 118 13.11 5.04 -5.69
C LEU A 118 13.72 6.43 -5.87
N GLN A 119 13.96 7.17 -4.78
CA GLN A 119 14.60 8.49 -4.82
C GLN A 119 16.01 8.41 -5.41
N ARG A 120 16.79 7.40 -5.03
CA ARG A 120 18.14 7.18 -5.56
C ARG A 120 18.12 6.83 -7.05
N ASN A 121 17.16 6.01 -7.48
CA ASN A 121 16.99 5.65 -8.89
C ASN A 121 16.58 6.87 -9.74
N LEU A 122 15.69 7.72 -9.23
CA LEU A 122 15.31 8.97 -9.89
C LEU A 122 16.48 9.96 -10.00
N ALA A 123 17.31 10.06 -8.95
CA ALA A 123 18.50 10.91 -8.98
C ALA A 123 19.52 10.45 -10.02
N TRP A 124 19.79 9.15 -10.11
CA TRP A 124 20.66 8.56 -11.14
C TRP A 124 20.10 8.76 -12.55
N LEU A 125 18.79 8.58 -12.75
CA LEU A 125 18.16 8.81 -14.05
C LEU A 125 18.34 10.27 -14.48
N LYS A 126 18.13 11.22 -13.56
CA LYS A 126 18.30 12.65 -13.83
C LYS A 126 19.76 13.00 -14.18
N SER A 127 20.75 12.44 -13.47
CA SER A 127 22.16 12.70 -13.77
C SER A 127 22.58 12.10 -15.11
N SER A 128 22.09 10.91 -15.45
CA SER A 128 22.39 10.21 -16.72
C SER A 128 21.77 10.89 -17.94
N LEU A 129 20.67 11.63 -17.76
CA LEU A 129 20.06 12.43 -18.83
C LEU A 129 20.74 13.80 -19.02
N THR A 130 21.42 14.31 -17.99
CA THR A 130 22.08 15.62 -18.02
C THR A 130 23.56 15.53 -18.37
N SER A 131 24.18 14.37 -18.13
CA SER A 131 25.58 14.08 -18.44
C SER A 131 25.62 12.95 -19.44
N ASP A 132 26.31 13.12 -20.58
CA ASP A 132 26.49 12.11 -21.64
C ASP A 132 27.46 10.98 -21.22
N ASP A 133 27.41 10.60 -19.93
CA ASP A 133 28.30 9.65 -19.29
C ASP A 133 27.50 8.37 -19.00
N ALA A 134 27.71 7.34 -19.82
CA ALA A 134 27.09 6.03 -19.73
C ALA A 134 27.63 5.23 -18.52
N GLY A 135 27.44 5.76 -17.31
CA GLY A 135 27.85 5.16 -16.05
C GLY A 135 26.77 4.23 -15.49
N HIS A 136 27.05 2.93 -15.55
CA HIS A 136 26.28 1.78 -15.05
C HIS A 136 25.39 2.08 -13.82
N PRO A 137 24.13 1.60 -13.76
CA PRO A 137 23.25 1.82 -12.61
C PRO A 137 23.87 1.29 -11.32
N PRO A 138 23.65 1.95 -10.17
CA PRO A 138 24.16 1.47 -8.89
C PRO A 138 23.52 0.12 -8.57
N ARG A 139 24.32 -0.95 -8.66
CA ARG A 139 23.90 -2.32 -8.30
C ARG A 139 23.37 -2.32 -6.87
N SER A 140 22.12 -2.77 -6.69
CA SER A 140 21.54 -3.02 -5.38
C SER A 140 22.38 -4.05 -4.65
N ALA A 141 23.08 -3.63 -3.60
CA ALA A 141 23.66 -4.56 -2.63
C ALA A 141 22.49 -5.26 -1.93
N LYS A 142 22.41 -6.58 -2.10
CA LYS A 142 21.44 -7.47 -1.45
C LYS A 142 21.58 -7.39 0.06
#